data_AF-A0A453GF30-F1
#
_entry.id   AF-A0A453GF30-F1
#
_cell.length_a   1.000
_cell.length_b   1.000
_cell.length_c   1.000
_cell.angle_alpha   90.00
_cell.angle_beta   90.00
_cell.angle_gamma   90.00
#
_symmetry.space_group_name_H-M   'P 1'
#
loop_
_entity.id
_entity.type
_entity.pdbx_description
1 polymer ?
#
loop_
_entity_poly.entity_id
_entity_poly.type
_entity_poly.pdbx_seq_one_letter_code
_entity_poly.pdbx_strand_id
1 'polypeptide(L)'
;GPFNFESGGSVKSLPKLHLNPYSWSKVSTMIYLDSPAGVGLSYSNNVSDYETGDLKTAADSHTFLLKWFQLYPEFLSNPFYIAGESYAGVYVPTLSHEVVKGIQGGAKPTINFKGYMVGNGVCDTVFDGNALVPFAHGMGLISEEIYQ
;
A
#
# COMPACT_ATOMS: atom_id res chain seq x y z
N GLY A 1 6.40 -10.72 1.11
CA GLY A 1 6.49 -10.91 2.57
C GLY A 1 7.62 -11.86 2.95
N PRO A 2 7.83 -12.14 4.26
CA PRO A 2 8.83 -13.10 4.76
C PRO A 2 8.54 -14.56 4.38
N PHE A 3 7.29 -14.88 4.06
CA PHE A 3 6.85 -16.23 3.73
C PHE A 3 6.14 -16.28 2.37
N ASN A 4 6.27 -17.42 1.70
CA ASN A 4 5.39 -17.90 0.63
C ASN A 4 4.45 -18.95 1.20
N PHE A 5 3.30 -19.14 0.56
CA PHE A 5 2.24 -20.03 1.05
C PHE A 5 2.07 -21.21 0.10
N GLU A 6 2.00 -22.41 0.66
CA GLU A 6 1.58 -23.63 -0.03
C GLU A 6 0.23 -24.07 0.54
N SER A 7 -0.75 -24.32 -0.33
CA SER A 7 -2.07 -24.80 0.09
C SER A 7 -1.95 -26.14 0.82
N GLY A 8 -2.69 -26.31 1.92
CA GLY A 8 -2.71 -27.57 2.68
C GLY A 8 -3.35 -28.76 1.93
N GLY A 9 -3.91 -28.53 0.73
CA GLY A 9 -4.49 -29.56 -0.13
C GLY A 9 -5.96 -29.87 0.13
N SER A 10 -6.48 -29.55 1.33
CA SER A 10 -7.91 -29.64 1.66
C SER A 10 -8.42 -28.37 2.34
N VAL A 11 -9.73 -28.15 2.33
CA VAL A 11 -10.37 -26.97 2.95
C VAL A 11 -10.12 -26.89 4.46
N LYS A 12 -9.86 -28.03 5.13
CA LYS A 12 -9.66 -28.10 6.58
C LYS A 12 -8.18 -28.03 7.01
N SER A 13 -7.24 -28.16 6.07
CA SER A 13 -5.81 -28.15 6.36
C SER A 13 -5.25 -26.74 6.33
N LEU A 14 -4.43 -26.39 7.32
CA LEU A 14 -3.72 -25.12 7.34
C LEU A 14 -2.71 -25.01 6.19
N PRO A 15 -2.46 -23.81 5.65
CA PRO A 15 -1.41 -23.60 4.68
C PRO A 15 -0.03 -23.85 5.31
N LYS A 16 0.89 -24.39 4.51
CA LYS A 16 2.29 -24.51 4.90
C LYS A 16 3.05 -23.25 4.48
N LEU A 17 3.85 -22.71 5.39
CA LEU A 17 4.66 -21.52 5.14
C LEU A 17 6.09 -21.91 4.77
N HIS A 18 6.59 -21.29 3.70
CA HIS A 18 7.97 -21.42 3.25
C HIS A 18 8.68 -20.09 3.36
N LEU A 19 9.92 -20.08 3.85
CA LEU A 19 10.71 -18.85 3.88
C LEU A 19 10.92 -18.31 2.47
N ASN A 20 10.67 -17.02 2.27
CA ASN A 20 10.97 -16.35 1.02
C ASN A 20 12.44 -15.87 1.03
N PRO A 21 13.32 -16.45 0.20
CA PRO A 21 14.73 -16.07 0.18
C PRO A 21 14.96 -14.63 -0.33
N TYR A 22 13.98 -14.00 -0.97
CA TYR A 22 14.07 -12.65 -1.53
C TYR A 22 13.23 -11.63 -0.74
N SER A 23 12.88 -11.94 0.52
CA SER A 23 12.05 -11.04 1.30
C SER A 23 12.74 -9.71 1.62
N TRP A 24 12.01 -8.61 1.46
CA TRP A 24 12.47 -7.29 1.89
C TRP A 24 12.68 -7.21 3.41
N SER A 25 12.04 -8.07 4.20
CA SER A 25 12.26 -8.12 5.65
C SER A 25 13.67 -8.56 6.06
N LYS A 26 14.50 -9.01 5.11
CA LYS A 26 15.92 -9.29 5.35
C LYS A 26 16.78 -8.03 5.50
N VAL A 27 16.30 -6.89 5.00
CA VAL A 27 17.05 -5.62 4.97
C VAL A 27 16.26 -4.45 5.57
N SER A 28 15.00 -4.67 5.96
CA SER A 28 14.14 -3.66 6.56
C SER A 28 13.17 -4.26 7.58
N THR A 29 12.65 -3.42 8.48
CA THR A 29 11.43 -3.72 9.23
C THR A 29 10.23 -3.37 8.36
N MET A 30 9.30 -4.31 8.21
CA MET A 30 8.15 -4.16 7.31
C MET A 30 6.84 -4.12 8.10
N ILE A 31 6.03 -3.10 7.85
CA ILE A 31 4.63 -3.01 8.30
C ILE A 31 3.74 -3.29 7.09
N TYR A 32 2.84 -4.27 7.21
CA TYR A 32 1.80 -4.53 6.22
C TYR A 32 0.47 -4.05 6.81
N LEU A 33 -0.21 -3.14 6.12
CA LEU A 33 -1.42 -2.49 6.60
C LEU A 33 -2.60 -2.86 5.71
N ASP A 34 -3.59 -3.56 6.26
CA ASP A 34 -4.90 -3.69 5.65
C ASP A 34 -5.65 -2.34 5.79
N SER A 35 -5.88 -1.66 4.68
CA SER A 35 -6.53 -0.34 4.63
C SER A 35 -7.26 -0.17 3.30
N PRO A 36 -8.40 0.54 3.25
CA PRO A 36 -9.14 1.17 4.36
C PRO A 36 -9.91 0.18 5.23
N ALA A 37 -10.68 0.67 6.20
CA ALA A 37 -11.62 -0.16 6.97
C ALA A 37 -12.55 -0.95 6.03
N GLY A 38 -12.69 -2.25 6.28
CA GLY A 38 -13.39 -3.20 5.40
C GLY A 38 -12.45 -4.08 4.55
N VAL A 39 -11.16 -3.74 4.48
CA VAL A 39 -10.16 -4.57 3.79
C VAL A 39 -9.56 -5.60 4.76
N GLY A 40 -9.51 -6.86 4.32
CA GLY A 40 -8.82 -7.93 5.05
C GLY A 40 -9.35 -8.11 6.47
N LEU A 41 -8.49 -7.85 7.47
CA LEU A 41 -8.86 -7.91 8.89
C LEU A 41 -9.22 -6.56 9.50
N SER A 42 -9.10 -5.46 8.75
CA SER A 42 -9.48 -4.12 9.22
C SER A 42 -10.99 -3.93 9.13
N TYR A 43 -11.64 -3.53 10.23
CA TYR A 43 -13.09 -3.36 10.30
C TYR A 43 -13.49 -2.14 11.15
N SER A 44 -14.72 -1.66 10.94
CA SER A 44 -15.38 -0.68 11.80
C SER A 44 -16.73 -1.19 12.29
N ASN A 45 -17.09 -0.83 13.51
CA ASN A 45 -18.45 -1.04 14.02
C ASN A 45 -19.46 -0.04 13.44
N ASN A 46 -18.97 1.07 12.85
CA ASN A 46 -19.80 2.05 12.18
C ASN A 46 -19.83 1.77 10.67
N VAL A 47 -21.04 1.50 10.15
CA VAL A 47 -21.23 1.14 8.74
C VAL A 47 -20.86 2.29 7.80
N SER A 48 -21.00 3.55 8.22
CA SER A 48 -20.63 4.68 7.37
C SER A 48 -19.12 4.79 7.11
N ASP A 49 -18.27 4.11 7.90
CA ASP A 49 -16.82 4.13 7.67
C ASP A 49 -16.40 3.33 6.42
N TYR A 50 -17.29 2.46 5.93
CA TYR A 50 -17.07 1.72 4.68
C TYR A 50 -17.36 2.57 3.43
N GLU A 51 -18.04 3.71 3.59
CA GLU A 51 -18.10 4.76 2.55
C GLU A 51 -16.82 5.59 2.63
N THR A 52 -15.80 5.15 1.90
CA THR A 52 -14.45 5.72 1.97
C THR A 52 -13.99 6.30 0.62
N GLY A 53 -12.85 6.97 0.65
CA GLY A 53 -12.18 7.53 -0.52
C GLY A 53 -10.72 7.85 -0.20
N ASP A 54 -9.98 8.34 -1.18
CA ASP A 54 -8.51 8.49 -1.09
C ASP A 54 -8.09 9.40 0.08
N LEU A 55 -8.77 10.53 0.27
CA LEU A 55 -8.45 11.48 1.34
C LEU A 55 -8.75 10.91 2.74
N LYS A 56 -9.88 10.22 2.90
CA LYS A 56 -10.22 9.56 4.17
C LYS A 56 -9.22 8.44 4.48
N THR A 57 -8.88 7.63 3.48
CA THR A 57 -7.90 6.55 3.60
C THR A 57 -6.52 7.10 4.00
N ALA A 58 -6.06 8.19 3.38
CA ALA A 58 -4.81 8.83 3.74
C ALA A 58 -4.80 9.38 5.18
N ALA A 59 -5.89 10.04 5.61
CA ALA A 59 -6.02 10.58 6.96
C ALA A 59 -6.08 9.46 8.03
N ASP A 60 -6.84 8.40 7.78
CA ASP A 60 -6.97 7.25 8.67
C ASP A 60 -5.64 6.47 8.76
N SER A 61 -4.95 6.26 7.63
CA SER A 61 -3.62 5.64 7.60
C SER A 61 -2.56 6.49 8.29
N HIS A 62 -2.59 7.82 8.18
CA HIS A 62 -1.69 8.69 8.95
C HIS A 62 -1.98 8.61 10.45
N THR A 63 -3.25 8.58 10.85
CA THR A 63 -3.66 8.35 12.24
C THR A 63 -3.14 7.02 12.76
N PHE A 64 -3.26 5.95 11.97
CA PHE A 64 -2.66 4.65 12.28
C PHE A 64 -1.16 4.77 12.52
N LEU A 65 -0.39 5.43 11.64
CA LEU A 65 1.06 5.58 11.80
C LEU A 65 1.43 6.32 13.08
N LEU A 66 0.75 7.42 13.40
CA LEU A 66 1.00 8.17 14.64
C LEU A 66 0.76 7.30 15.87
N LYS A 67 -0.33 6.52 15.88
CA LYS A 67 -0.64 5.58 16.98
C LYS A 67 0.33 4.41 17.05
N TRP A 68 0.74 3.88 15.91
CA TRP A 68 1.71 2.79 15.84
C TRP A 68 3.07 3.22 16.40
N PHE A 69 3.58 4.38 15.98
CA PHE A 69 4.84 4.92 16.49
C PHE A 69 4.75 5.39 17.95
N GLN A 70 3.56 5.76 18.44
CA GLN A 70 3.35 6.01 19.86
C GLN A 70 3.45 4.70 20.68
N LEU A 71 2.95 3.58 20.13
CA LEU A 71 3.01 2.27 20.77
C LEU A 71 4.40 1.64 20.71
N TYR A 72 5.15 1.89 19.62
CA TYR A 72 6.48 1.35 19.37
C TYR A 72 7.53 2.46 19.19
N PRO A 73 7.82 3.25 20.25
CA PRO A 73 8.70 4.41 20.16
C PRO A 73 10.15 4.06 19.79
N GLU A 74 10.58 2.81 19.98
CA GLU A 74 11.90 2.32 19.61
C GLU A 74 12.18 2.40 18.09
N PHE A 75 11.15 2.48 17.26
CA PHE A 75 11.28 2.64 15.81
C PHE A 75 11.33 4.11 15.34
N LEU A 76 11.13 5.09 16.23
CA LEU A 76 11.03 6.50 15.83
C LEU A 76 12.30 7.06 15.18
N SER A 77 13.47 6.56 15.59
CA SER A 77 14.75 6.96 15.00
C SER A 77 14.98 6.35 13.62
N ASN A 78 14.26 5.28 13.26
CA ASN A 78 14.48 4.59 12.00
C ASN A 78 14.02 5.43 10.81
N PRO A 79 14.80 5.47 9.72
CA PRO A 79 14.32 5.99 8.44
C PRO A 79 13.01 5.31 8.02
N PHE A 80 11.96 6.11 7.82
CA PHE A 80 10.64 5.60 7.46
C PHE A 80 10.35 5.86 5.97
N TYR A 81 9.90 4.82 5.28
CA TYR A 81 9.50 4.86 3.88
C TYR A 81 8.12 4.25 3.71
N ILE A 82 7.35 4.78 2.76
CA ILE A 82 6.03 4.24 2.39
C ILE A 82 6.15 3.59 1.02
N ALA A 83 5.69 2.35 0.86
CA ALA A 83 5.74 1.66 -0.42
C ALA A 83 4.40 0.98 -0.71
N GLY A 84 4.06 0.85 -2.00
CA GLY A 84 2.83 0.21 -2.46
C GLY A 84 2.81 -0.03 -3.95
N GLU A 85 1.80 -0.78 -4.41
CA GLU A 85 1.61 -1.17 -5.80
C GLU A 85 0.17 -0.92 -6.30
N SER A 86 -0.01 -0.82 -7.62
CA SER A 86 -1.33 -0.73 -8.27
C SER A 86 -2.10 0.52 -7.83
N TYR A 87 -3.30 0.39 -7.26
CA TYR A 87 -4.06 1.56 -6.78
C TYR A 87 -3.33 2.32 -5.64
N ALA A 88 -2.33 1.71 -5.02
CA ALA A 88 -1.45 2.41 -4.10
C ALA A 88 -0.58 3.49 -4.79
N GLY A 89 -0.61 3.60 -6.13
CA GLY A 89 -0.15 4.79 -6.83
C GLY A 89 -0.91 6.07 -6.44
N VAL A 90 -2.13 5.94 -5.91
CA VAL A 90 -2.88 7.03 -5.26
C VAL A 90 -2.62 7.05 -3.75
N TYR A 91 -2.70 5.89 -3.08
CA TYR A 91 -2.58 5.82 -1.62
C TYR A 91 -1.20 6.24 -1.09
N VAL A 92 -0.12 5.83 -1.75
CA VAL A 92 1.25 6.10 -1.28
C VAL A 92 1.58 7.59 -1.34
N PRO A 93 1.35 8.32 -2.45
CA PRO A 93 1.61 9.76 -2.48
C PRO A 93 0.66 10.56 -1.57
N THR A 94 -0.62 10.20 -1.48
CA THR A 94 -1.58 10.90 -0.62
C THR A 94 -1.27 10.71 0.87
N LEU A 95 -0.92 9.50 1.31
CA LEU A 95 -0.44 9.24 2.67
C LEU A 95 0.88 9.95 2.95
N SER A 96 1.82 9.92 2.00
CA SER A 96 3.11 10.62 2.15
C SER A 96 2.91 12.13 2.35
N HIS A 97 1.97 12.71 1.61
CA HIS A 97 1.58 14.12 1.77
C HIS A 97 0.99 14.41 3.15
N GLU A 98 0.09 13.55 3.65
CA GLU A 98 -0.47 13.69 5.00
C GLU A 98 0.58 13.55 6.10
N VAL A 99 1.58 12.66 5.94
CA VAL A 99 2.72 12.56 6.86
C VAL A 99 3.56 13.84 6.86
N VAL A 100 3.89 14.39 5.68
CA VAL A 100 4.66 15.64 5.57
C VAL A 100 3.90 16.81 6.19
N LYS A 101 2.60 16.94 5.91
CA LYS A 101 1.72 17.92 6.55
C LYS A 101 1.71 17.76 8.07
N GLY A 102 1.61 16.52 8.57
CA GLY A 102 1.68 16.22 10.00
C GLY A 102 2.97 16.71 10.63
N ILE A 103 4.11 16.44 9.99
CA ILE A 103 5.44 16.89 10.46
C ILE A 103 5.50 18.43 10.50
N GLN A 104 5.08 19.11 9.43
CA GLN A 104 5.07 20.57 9.34
C GLN A 104 4.09 21.21 10.34
N GLY A 105 2.95 20.55 10.58
CA GLY A 105 1.95 20.95 11.57
C GLY A 105 2.30 20.60 13.02
N GLY A 106 3.46 20.01 13.27
CA GLY A 106 3.94 19.68 14.61
C GLY A 106 3.27 18.46 15.25
N ALA A 107 2.64 17.58 14.45
CA ALA A 107 2.07 16.32 14.92
C ALA A 107 3.13 15.47 15.65
N LYS A 108 2.67 14.74 16.67
CA LYS A 108 3.50 13.87 17.49
C LYS A 108 2.99 12.43 17.48
N PRO A 109 3.89 11.43 17.47
CA PRO A 109 5.35 11.59 17.40
C PRO A 109 5.82 12.03 15.99
N THR A 110 6.97 12.69 15.91
CA THR A 110 7.51 13.14 14.61
C THR A 110 8.11 11.95 13.88
N ILE A 111 7.50 11.55 12.76
CA ILE A 111 7.94 10.41 11.94
C ILE A 111 9.20 10.81 11.17
N ASN A 112 10.26 9.98 11.23
CA ASN A 112 11.50 10.19 10.48
C ASN A 112 11.36 9.82 8.99
N PHE A 113 10.41 10.46 8.31
CA PHE A 113 10.05 10.17 6.92
C PHE A 113 11.15 10.56 5.94
N LYS A 114 11.48 9.66 5.01
CA LYS A 114 12.56 9.85 4.02
C LYS A 114 12.11 9.79 2.57
N GLY A 115 10.97 9.17 2.29
CA GLY A 115 10.43 9.10 0.94
C GLY A 115 9.48 7.94 0.75
N TYR A 116 9.08 7.72 -0.49
CA TYR A 116 8.16 6.67 -0.85
C TYR A 116 8.56 5.98 -2.15
N MET A 117 7.98 4.81 -2.41
CA MET A 117 8.14 4.03 -3.63
C MET A 117 6.79 3.53 -4.14
N VAL A 118 6.57 3.60 -5.44
CA VAL A 118 5.35 3.08 -6.09
C VAL A 118 5.76 2.08 -7.16
N GLY A 119 5.25 0.85 -7.08
CA GLY A 119 5.39 -0.17 -8.13
C GLY A 119 4.14 -0.21 -9.01
N ASN A 120 4.29 -0.12 -10.34
CA ASN A 120 3.19 -0.30 -11.30
C ASN A 120 1.88 0.41 -10.90
N GLY A 121 1.99 1.65 -10.40
CA GLY A 121 0.88 2.35 -9.80
C GLY A 121 0.00 3.05 -10.82
N VAL A 122 -1.30 3.21 -10.51
CA VAL A 122 -2.13 4.20 -11.19
C VAL A 122 -1.70 5.60 -10.74
N CYS A 123 -1.40 6.48 -11.70
CA CYS A 123 -0.85 7.79 -11.44
C CYS A 123 -1.66 8.90 -12.12
N ASP A 124 -2.06 8.68 -13.37
CA ASP A 124 -2.77 9.69 -14.15
C ASP A 124 -3.69 9.04 -15.18
N THR A 125 -4.97 9.41 -15.15
CA THR A 125 -5.98 8.78 -16.02
C THR A 125 -5.78 9.08 -17.49
N VAL A 126 -5.15 10.20 -17.84
CA VAL A 126 -4.86 10.57 -19.22
C VAL A 126 -3.64 9.80 -19.71
N PHE A 127 -2.54 9.80 -18.96
CA PHE A 127 -1.32 9.10 -19.37
C PHE A 127 -1.48 7.58 -19.32
N ASP A 128 -1.94 7.04 -18.19
CA ASP A 128 -2.10 5.58 -18.02
C ASP A 128 -3.22 5.04 -18.91
N GLY A 129 -4.34 5.77 -19.00
CA GLY A 129 -5.49 5.36 -19.80
C GLY A 129 -5.19 5.33 -21.31
N ASN A 130 -4.51 6.36 -21.82
CA ASN A 130 -4.14 6.41 -23.23
C ASN A 130 -3.01 5.43 -23.60
N ALA A 131 -2.26 4.91 -22.61
CA ALA A 131 -1.18 3.95 -22.86
C ALA A 131 -1.69 2.51 -23.06
N LEU A 132 -2.87 2.16 -22.54
CA LEU A 132 -3.36 0.78 -22.53
C LEU A 132 -3.54 0.19 -23.94
N VAL A 133 -4.24 0.90 -24.83
CA VAL A 133 -4.54 0.41 -26.18
C VAL A 133 -3.26 0.29 -27.03
N PRO A 134 -2.37 1.30 -27.10
CA PRO A 134 -1.07 1.16 -27.76
C PRO A 134 -0.21 0.05 -27.18
N PHE A 135 -0.18 -0.13 -25.85
CA PHE A 135 0.55 -1.22 -25.21
C PHE A 135 0.00 -2.58 -25.63
N ALA A 136 -1.32 -2.77 -25.58
CA ALA A 136 -1.96 -4.02 -25.97
C ALA A 136 -1.66 -4.38 -27.44
N HIS A 137 -1.71 -3.40 -28.34
CA HIS A 137 -1.37 -3.61 -29.73
C HIS A 137 0.12 -3.93 -29.92
N GLY A 138 1.02 -3.15 -29.31
CA GLY A 138 2.47 -3.36 -29.41
C GLY A 138 2.94 -4.71 -28.85
N MET A 139 2.17 -5.32 -27.95
CA MET A 139 2.42 -6.65 -27.39
C MET A 139 1.68 -7.78 -28.14
N GLY A 140 0.96 -7.47 -29.21
CA GLY A 140 0.20 -8.45 -30.00
C GLY A 140 -1.00 -9.05 -29.27
N LEU A 141 -1.54 -8.36 -28.26
CA LEU A 141 -2.71 -8.81 -27.50
C LEU A 141 -4.03 -8.49 -28.20
N ILE A 142 -4.02 -7.51 -29.10
CA ILE A 142 -5.16 -7.12 -29.94
C ILE A 142 -4.74 -7.05 -31.41
N SER A 143 -5.69 -7.28 -32.32
CA SER A 143 -5.46 -7.15 -33.76
C SER A 143 -5.37 -5.68 -34.19
N GLU A 144 -4.78 -5.43 -35.36
CA GLU A 144 -4.79 -4.11 -36.01
C GLU A 144 -6.24 -3.58 -36.19
N GLU A 145 -7.21 -4.46 -36.46
CA GLU A 145 -8.62 -4.09 -36.59
C GLU A 145 -9.23 -3.55 -35.30
N ILE A 146 -8.82 -4.05 -34.13
CA ILE A 146 -9.27 -3.54 -32.82
C ILE A 146 -8.52 -2.26 -32.44
N TYR A 147 -7.32 -2.07 -32.98
CA TYR A 147 -6.47 -0.92 -32.67
C TYR A 147 -6.89 0.38 -33.40
N GLN A 148 -7.43 0.26 -34.62
CA GLN A 148 -7.92 1.37 -35.45
C GLN A 148 -9.31 1.86 -35.03
#